data_AF-A0A2H3NMW0-F1
#
_entry.id   AF-A0A2H3NMW0-F1
#
_cell.length_a   1.000
_cell.length_b   1.000
_cell.length_c   1.000
_cell.angle_alpha   90.00
_cell.angle_beta   90.00
_cell.angle_gamma   90.00
#
_symmetry.space_group_name_H-M   'P 1'
#
loop_
_entity.id
_entity.type
_entity.pdbx_description
1 polymer ?
#
loop_
_entity_poly.entity_id
_entity_poly.type
_entity_poly.pdbx_seq_one_letter_code
_entity_poly.pdbx_strand_id
1 'polypeptide(L)'
;MPIYRSANVQFSYLFYPEARGNRNGVVVRVQNDNAHPICYRFTIIFRGPDTERTARARGTVPPHALRTGDAGLFWAPFDDDERIGEIGLRRVQVETFNGCRE
;
A
#
# COMPACT_ATOMS: atom_id res chain seq x y z
N MET A 1 -6.22 -4.29 -10.95
CA MET A 1 -7.31 -3.42 -10.49
C MET A 1 -6.87 -2.63 -9.27
N PRO A 2 -7.35 -1.39 -9.06
CA PRO A 2 -7.06 -0.64 -7.84
C PRO A 2 -7.82 -1.18 -6.64
N ILE A 3 -7.20 -1.12 -5.45
CA ILE A 3 -7.87 -1.40 -4.16
C ILE A 3 -8.61 -0.15 -3.69
N TYR A 4 -8.09 1.04 -4.03
CA TYR A 4 -8.69 2.32 -3.66
C TYR A 4 -8.33 3.39 -4.69
N ARG A 5 -9.25 4.32 -4.94
CA ARG A 5 -9.04 5.48 -5.81
C ARG A 5 -9.75 6.70 -5.22
N SER A 6 -9.07 7.84 -5.19
CA SER A 6 -9.64 9.12 -4.77
C SER A 6 -8.80 10.27 -5.32
N ALA A 7 -9.43 11.36 -5.78
CA ALA A 7 -8.76 12.60 -6.20
C ALA A 7 -7.51 12.38 -7.08
N ASN A 8 -7.65 11.62 -8.17
CA ASN A 8 -6.56 11.24 -9.10
C ASN A 8 -5.36 10.52 -8.45
N VAL A 9 -5.56 9.93 -7.27
CA VAL A 9 -4.61 9.04 -6.62
C VAL A 9 -5.17 7.63 -6.63
N GLN A 10 -4.31 6.67 -6.99
CA GLN A 10 -4.69 5.27 -7.10
C GLN A 10 -3.76 4.40 -6.26
N PHE A 11 -4.37 3.55 -5.42
CA PHE A 11 -3.69 2.49 -4.67
C PHE A 11 -4.00 1.17 -5.35
N SER A 12 -2.97 0.43 -5.71
CA SER A 12 -3.09 -0.94 -6.22
C SER A 12 -2.05 -1.82 -5.56
N TYR A 13 -2.13 -3.13 -5.76
CA TYR A 13 -1.12 -4.05 -5.23
C TYR A 13 -0.65 -5.04 -6.29
N LEU A 14 0.53 -5.59 -6.02
CA LEU A 14 1.06 -6.78 -6.65
C LEU A 14 1.30 -7.80 -5.54
N PHE A 15 0.83 -9.02 -5.77
CA PHE A 15 1.11 -10.16 -4.91
C PHE A 15 2.22 -10.99 -5.55
N TYR A 16 3.25 -11.27 -4.77
CA TYR A 16 4.36 -12.13 -5.12
C TYR A 16 4.26 -13.40 -4.26
N PRO A 17 3.86 -14.54 -4.84
CA PRO A 17 3.85 -15.79 -4.09
C PRO A 17 5.25 -16.15 -3.57
N GLU A 18 6.30 -15.76 -4.29
CA GLU A 18 7.70 -15.85 -3.86
C GLU A 18 8.45 -14.57 -4.26
N ALA A 19 8.98 -13.81 -3.29
CA ALA A 19 9.79 -12.62 -3.53
C ALA A 19 10.94 -12.51 -2.51
N ARG A 20 12.18 -12.37 -3.02
CA ARG A 20 13.40 -12.12 -2.22
C ARG A 20 13.62 -13.13 -1.07
N GLY A 21 13.29 -14.40 -1.29
CA GLY A 21 13.44 -15.47 -0.30
C GLY A 21 12.29 -15.58 0.71
N ASN A 22 11.31 -14.66 0.68
CA ASN A 22 10.07 -14.75 1.47
C ASN A 22 8.90 -15.20 0.59
N ARG A 23 8.02 -16.03 1.15
CA ARG A 23 6.74 -16.38 0.53
C ARG A 23 5.70 -15.28 0.82
N ASN A 24 4.73 -15.11 -0.09
CA ASN A 24 3.55 -14.24 0.08
C ASN A 24 3.82 -12.73 0.24
N GLY A 25 4.75 -12.17 -0.53
CA GLY A 25 5.04 -10.74 -0.53
C GLY A 25 3.92 -9.88 -1.16
N VAL A 26 3.61 -8.74 -0.56
CA VAL A 26 2.68 -7.75 -1.10
C VAL A 26 3.41 -6.43 -1.32
N VAL A 27 3.34 -5.90 -2.54
CA VAL A 27 3.77 -4.54 -2.86
C VAL A 27 2.56 -3.68 -3.15
N VAL A 28 2.36 -2.62 -2.37
CA VAL A 28 1.40 -1.56 -2.72
C VAL A 28 2.07 -0.55 -3.63
N ARG A 29 1.31 -0.08 -4.62
CA ARG A 29 1.67 0.97 -5.54
C ARG A 29 0.75 2.16 -5.34
N VAL A 30 1.32 3.34 -5.12
CA VAL A 30 0.58 4.60 -4.99
C VAL A 30 0.93 5.48 -6.19
N GLN A 31 -0.03 5.64 -7.11
CA GLN A 31 0.09 6.50 -8.28
C GLN A 31 -0.57 7.83 -7.98
N ASN A 32 0.14 8.93 -8.22
CA ASN A 32 -0.40 10.28 -8.15
C ASN A 32 -0.47 10.88 -9.55
N ASP A 33 -1.67 11.01 -10.10
CA ASP A 33 -1.88 11.64 -11.41
C ASP A 33 -2.16 13.15 -11.30
N ASN A 34 -2.13 13.72 -10.08
CA ASN A 34 -2.25 15.16 -9.89
C ASN A 34 -1.00 15.91 -10.34
N ALA A 35 -1.18 17.19 -10.69
CA ALA A 35 -0.10 18.13 -11.00
C ALA A 35 0.62 18.68 -9.75
N HIS A 36 0.20 18.28 -8.55
CA HIS A 36 0.79 18.67 -7.27
C HIS A 36 1.19 17.44 -6.44
N PRO A 37 2.19 17.57 -5.54
CA PRO A 37 2.56 16.49 -4.65
C PRO A 37 1.43 16.19 -3.65
N ILE A 38 1.39 14.94 -3.17
CA ILE A 38 0.42 14.48 -2.16
C ILE A 38 1.14 13.82 -0.99
N CYS A 39 0.51 13.87 0.19
CA CYS A 39 0.78 13.03 1.34
C CYS A 39 -0.27 11.92 1.39
N TYR A 40 0.14 10.69 1.65
CA TYR A 40 -0.80 9.61 1.95
C TYR A 40 -0.57 9.05 3.34
N ARG A 41 -1.64 8.55 3.94
CA ARG A 41 -1.60 7.61 5.07
C ARG A 41 -2.70 6.57 4.94
N PHE A 42 -2.38 5.33 5.29
CA PHE A 42 -3.36 4.25 5.33
C PHE A 42 -2.92 3.14 6.29
N THR A 43 -3.85 2.27 6.63
CA THR A 43 -3.54 0.96 7.21
C THR A 43 -3.90 -0.12 6.21
N ILE A 44 -2.93 -0.94 5.82
CA ILE A 44 -3.18 -2.14 5.03
C ILE A 44 -3.61 -3.27 5.96
N ILE A 45 -4.55 -4.07 5.48
CA ILE A 45 -5.09 -5.25 6.15
C ILE A 45 -4.81 -6.45 5.25
N PHE A 46 -4.21 -7.47 5.83
CA PHE A 46 -3.99 -8.77 5.21
C PHE A 46 -4.84 -9.78 5.97
N ARG A 47 -5.74 -10.48 5.26
CA ARG A 47 -6.56 -11.55 5.85
C ARG A 47 -6.18 -12.88 5.23
N GLY A 48 -5.74 -13.79 6.08
CA GLY A 48 -5.69 -15.21 5.80
C GLY A 48 -7.03 -15.89 6.14
N PRO A 49 -7.09 -17.23 6.07
CA PRO A 49 -8.27 -17.99 6.47
C PRO A 49 -8.64 -17.78 7.94
N ASP A 50 -7.65 -17.78 8.82
CA ASP A 50 -7.83 -17.77 10.28
C ASP A 50 -7.16 -16.56 10.97
N THR A 51 -6.35 -15.78 10.25
CA THR A 51 -5.63 -14.66 10.84
C THR A 51 -5.80 -13.35 10.08
N GLU A 52 -5.73 -12.24 10.82
CA GLU A 52 -5.64 -10.88 10.27
C GLU A 52 -4.33 -10.24 10.75
N ARG A 53 -3.64 -9.56 9.84
CA ARG A 53 -2.46 -8.73 10.13
C ARG A 53 -2.65 -7.35 9.54
N THR A 54 -2.11 -6.34 10.21
CA THR A 54 -2.20 -4.95 9.72
C THR A 54 -0.89 -4.23 9.84
N ALA A 55 -0.64 -3.31 8.91
CA ALA A 55 0.53 -2.43 8.95
C ALA A 55 0.12 -1.01 8.54
N ARG A 56 0.78 0.00 9.11
CA ARG A 56 0.58 1.41 8.75
C ARG A 56 1.61 1.82 7.73
N ALA A 57 1.19 2.62 6.74
CA ALA A 57 2.08 3.27 5.80
C ALA A 57 1.72 4.75 5.68
N ARG A 58 2.75 5.56 5.53
CA ARG A 58 2.64 6.98 5.17
C ARG A 58 3.79 7.36 4.26
N GLY A 59 3.60 8.40 3.46
CA GLY A 59 4.65 8.90 2.57
C GLY A 59 4.18 10.03 1.68
N THR A 60 5.07 10.47 0.81
CA THR A 60 4.81 11.48 -0.20
C THR A 60 4.94 10.90 -1.60
N VAL A 61 4.10 11.39 -2.51
CA VAL A 61 4.21 11.08 -3.93
C VAL A 61 4.31 12.40 -4.70
N PRO A 62 5.40 12.63 -5.46
CA PRO A 62 5.51 13.79 -6.34
C PRO A 62 4.37 13.87 -7.38
N PRO A 63 4.17 15.02 -8.04
CA PRO A 63 3.28 15.11 -9.19
C PRO A 63 3.59 14.04 -10.24
N HIS A 64 2.56 13.45 -10.84
CA HIS A 64 2.68 12.48 -11.94
C HIS A 64 3.63 11.30 -11.66
N ALA A 65 3.77 10.90 -10.39
CA ALA A 65 4.73 9.89 -9.98
C ALA A 65 4.08 8.65 -9.37
N LEU A 66 4.85 7.56 -9.37
CA LEU A 66 4.52 6.27 -8.77
C LEU A 66 5.49 5.97 -7.61
N ARG A 67 4.95 5.57 -6.45
CA ARG A 67 5.74 4.99 -5.36
C ARG A 67 5.42 3.50 -5.19
N THR A 68 6.45 2.72 -4.86
CA THR A 68 6.37 1.26 -4.70
C THR A 68 7.13 0.79 -3.46
N GLY A 69 7.45 -0.51 -3.37
CA GLY A 69 7.90 -1.20 -2.17
C GLY A 69 9.10 -0.61 -1.44
N ASP A 70 9.98 0.12 -2.14
CA ASP A 70 11.11 0.86 -1.58
C ASP A 70 10.70 2.01 -0.64
N ALA A 71 9.46 2.51 -0.77
CA ALA A 71 8.90 3.57 0.06
C ALA A 71 8.18 3.03 1.33
N GLY A 72 8.58 1.85 1.83
CA GLY A 72 7.89 1.19 2.95
C GLY A 72 6.50 0.64 2.55
N LEU A 73 6.34 0.30 1.28
CA LEU A 73 5.11 -0.24 0.69
C LEU A 73 5.23 -1.73 0.36
N PHE A 74 6.19 -2.43 0.97
CA PHE A 74 6.38 -3.87 0.85
C PHE A 74 6.16 -4.55 2.20
N TRP A 75 5.42 -5.65 2.20
CA TRP A 75 5.19 -6.49 3.36
C TRP A 75 5.26 -7.97 3.00
N ALA A 76 5.74 -8.78 3.93
CA ALA A 76 5.51 -10.21 3.97
C ALA A 76 4.73 -10.48 5.27
N PRO A 77 3.38 -10.51 5.22
CA PRO A 77 2.55 -10.39 6.43
C PRO A 77 2.43 -11.69 7.23
N PHE A 78 2.75 -12.83 6.63
CA PHE A 78 2.66 -14.15 7.25
C PHE A 78 3.97 -14.91 7.06
N ASP A 79 4.34 -15.68 8.08
CA ASP A 79 5.42 -16.66 7.99
C ASP A 79 4.92 -17.92 7.23
N ASP A 80 5.85 -18.81 6.85
CA ASP A 80 5.61 -19.92 5.92
C ASP A 80 4.26 -20.67 6.11
N ASP A 81 3.65 -20.99 4.96
CA ASP A 81 2.41 -21.76 4.70
C ASP A 81 1.06 -21.02 4.79
N GLU A 82 0.96 -19.85 5.43
CA GLU A 82 -0.30 -19.11 5.47
C GLU A 82 -0.53 -18.25 4.22
N ARG A 83 -1.68 -18.44 3.55
CA ARG A 83 -2.04 -17.75 2.30
C ARG A 83 -2.78 -16.45 2.56
N ILE A 84 -2.54 -15.46 1.71
CA ILE A 84 -3.35 -14.24 1.68
C ILE A 84 -4.65 -14.51 0.92
N GLY A 85 -5.79 -14.41 1.60
CA GLY A 85 -7.12 -14.51 1.00
C GLY A 85 -7.66 -13.15 0.54
N GLU A 86 -7.47 -12.10 1.35
CA GLU A 86 -7.95 -10.76 1.04
C GLU A 86 -6.92 -9.68 1.42
N ILE A 87 -6.87 -8.62 0.62
CA ILE A 87 -6.11 -7.40 0.89
C ILE A 87 -7.06 -6.21 0.86
N GLY A 88 -7.06 -5.44 1.94
CA GLY A 88 -7.88 -4.24 2.09
C GLY A 88 -7.08 -3.05 2.58
N LEU A 89 -7.63 -1.85 2.36
CA LEU A 89 -7.10 -0.61 2.93
C LEU A 89 -8.16 0.01 3.84
N ARG A 90 -7.77 0.48 5.02
CA ARG A 90 -8.62 1.27 5.91
C ARG A 90 -7.99 2.60 6.26
N ARG A 91 -8.83 3.56 6.67
CA ARG A 91 -8.42 4.91 7.07
C ARG A 91 -7.49 5.56 6.04
N VAL A 92 -7.79 5.37 4.75
CA VAL A 92 -7.02 5.96 3.67
C VAL A 92 -7.27 7.46 3.68
N GLN A 93 -6.20 8.22 3.72
CA GLN A 93 -6.25 9.67 3.60
C GLN A 93 -5.20 10.13 2.60
N VAL A 94 -5.61 11.06 1.76
CA VAL A 94 -4.79 11.68 0.73
C VAL A 94 -5.00 13.17 0.88
N GLU A 95 -3.89 13.89 1.09
CA GLU A 95 -3.90 15.34 1.28
C GLU A 95 -2.92 15.97 0.30
N THR A 96 -3.23 17.18 -0.18
CA THR A 96 -2.27 18.01 -0.91
C THR A 96 -1.06 18.26 -0.01
N PHE A 97 0.14 18.17 -0.57
CA PHE A 97 1.37 18.37 0.19
C PHE A 97 1.53 19.84 0.61
N ASN A 98 1.21 20.14 1.88
CA ASN A 98 1.44 21.42 2.55
C ASN A 98 2.32 21.24 3.82
N GLY A 99 3.21 20.25 3.80
CA GLY A 99 3.87 19.70 4.99
C GLY A 99 2.99 18.60 5.58
N CYS A 100 3.34 17.33 5.34
CA CYS A 100 2.53 16.19 5.79
C CYS A 100 2.33 16.27 7.29
N ARG A 101 1.08 16.40 7.73
CA ARG A 101 0.74 16.40 9.16
C ARG A 101 1.03 15.01 9.74
N GLU A 102 1.58 14.98 10.95
CA GLU A 102 1.92 13.75 11.67
C GLU A 102 0.70 12.91 12.06
#